data_AF-X6PBT7-F1
#
_entry.id   AF-X6PBT7-F1
#
_cell.length_a   1.000
_cell.length_b   1.000
_cell.length_c   1.000
_cell.angle_alpha   90.00
_cell.angle_beta   90.00
_cell.angle_gamma   90.00
#
_symmetry.space_group_name_H-M   'P 1'
#
loop_
_entity.id
_entity.type
_entity.pdbx_description
1 polymer ?
#
loop_
_entity_poly.entity_id
_entity_poly.type
_entity_poly.pdbx_seq_one_letter_code
_entity_poly.pdbx_strand_id
1 'polypeptide(L)'
;MIVSCSNDVNSYNEIKKFGEYLDDIMTNVEFSSDRKMIVAFNNKITTIWDIQSGKLIKALFYNDYIMDVKILSNDQKILVATSTALKTIKSQQCGAVQFSTNGLNIVRYLDNTIELLDLISQTKVKKKDNSFESTKLKYFLSEQTILMCCKDNIIRLWDIKLGMKIQGFEGHSERIKGFDISSDGNIIVSFSDDKTIPLWKVI
;
A
#
# COMPACT_ATOMS: atom_id res chain seq x y z
N MET A 1 9.71 -15.86 11.75
CA MET A 1 10.10 -15.14 12.98
C MET A 1 8.82 -14.98 13.80
N ILE A 2 8.66 -15.78 14.85
CA ILE A 2 7.50 -15.71 15.75
C ILE A 2 7.90 -14.74 16.86
N VAL A 3 7.11 -13.71 17.14
CA VAL A 3 7.29 -12.87 18.32
C VAL A 3 6.24 -13.30 19.34
N SER A 4 6.69 -14.01 20.37
CA SER A 4 5.94 -14.25 21.60
C SER A 4 6.15 -13.09 22.57
N CYS A 5 5.09 -12.66 23.25
CA CYS A 5 5.15 -11.66 24.32
C CYS A 5 5.82 -12.26 25.57
N SER A 6 7.00 -11.75 25.96
CA SER A 6 7.49 -11.85 27.34
C SER A 6 7.84 -10.46 27.87
N ASN A 7 7.32 -10.15 29.06
CA ASN A 7 7.37 -8.86 29.73
C ASN A 7 8.73 -8.59 30.40
N ASP A 8 9.79 -8.50 29.59
CA ASP A 8 11.07 -7.90 30.00
C ASP A 8 11.82 -7.42 28.75
N VAL A 9 11.63 -6.15 28.36
CA VAL A 9 12.30 -5.57 27.19
C VAL A 9 12.81 -4.16 27.49
N ASN A 10 13.79 -4.05 28.38
CA ASN A 10 14.72 -2.94 28.28
C ASN A 10 15.69 -3.24 27.13
N SER A 11 15.68 -2.36 26.12
CA SER A 11 16.41 -2.38 24.84
C SER A 11 15.80 -3.21 23.71
N TYR A 12 14.68 -2.73 23.17
CA TYR A 12 14.48 -2.85 21.73
C TYR A 12 15.66 -2.12 21.05
N ASN A 13 16.26 -2.70 20.01
CA ASN A 13 17.36 -2.13 19.22
C ASN A 13 16.93 -0.86 18.45
N GLU A 14 16.48 0.18 19.16
CA GLU A 14 16.10 1.47 18.62
C GLU A 14 17.37 2.21 18.19
N ILE A 15 17.58 2.31 16.88
CA ILE A 15 18.76 2.99 16.32
C ILE A 15 18.52 4.51 16.26
N LYS A 16 17.26 4.94 16.03
CA LYS A 16 16.89 6.35 15.92
C LYS A 16 15.37 6.53 15.96
N LYS A 17 14.92 7.60 16.61
CA LYS A 17 13.51 8.00 16.70
C LYS A 17 13.24 9.27 15.88
N PHE A 18 12.07 9.32 15.24
CA PHE A 18 11.57 10.43 14.44
C PHE A 18 10.15 10.79 14.93
N GLY A 19 9.75 12.07 14.89
CA GLY A 19 8.35 12.45 15.18
C GLY A 19 8.08 13.28 16.44
N GLU A 20 9.08 13.82 17.14
CA GLU A 20 8.86 14.62 18.37
C GLU A 20 8.22 16.01 18.15
N TYR A 21 7.91 16.38 16.91
CA TYR A 21 7.54 17.76 16.55
C TYR A 21 6.06 17.93 16.17
N LEU A 22 5.26 16.86 16.16
CA LEU A 22 3.85 16.91 15.75
C LEU A 22 3.01 16.09 16.74
N ASP A 23 1.96 16.71 17.28
CA ASP A 23 0.97 16.06 18.18
C ASP A 23 0.04 15.08 17.44
N ASP A 24 0.26 14.87 16.14
CA ASP A 24 -0.60 14.07 15.27
C ASP A 24 -0.09 12.62 15.13
N ILE A 25 -1.01 11.67 15.20
CA ILE A 25 -0.70 10.25 15.07
C ILE A 25 -0.51 9.91 13.59
N MET A 26 0.69 9.46 13.22
CA MET A 26 0.99 8.93 11.90
C MET A 26 0.49 7.48 11.82
N THR A 27 -0.28 7.15 10.78
CA THR A 27 -0.87 5.82 10.62
C THR A 27 -0.07 4.94 9.67
N ASN A 28 0.70 5.56 8.76
CA ASN A 28 1.49 4.89 7.74
C ASN A 28 2.93 5.44 7.69
N VAL A 29 3.87 4.60 7.23
CA VAL A 29 5.28 4.97 7.03
C VAL A 29 5.85 4.22 5.81
N GLU A 30 6.66 4.90 5.00
CA GLU A 30 7.38 4.31 3.86
C GLU A 30 8.81 4.87 3.77
N PHE A 31 9.74 4.05 3.25
CA PHE A 31 11.07 4.51 2.86
C PHE A 31 11.03 5.13 1.46
N SER A 32 11.88 6.11 1.20
CA SER A 32 12.23 6.45 -0.19
C SER A 32 12.90 5.25 -0.86
N SER A 33 12.80 5.19 -2.20
CA SER A 33 13.37 4.11 -3.00
C SER A 33 14.90 3.96 -2.82
N ASP A 34 15.60 5.06 -2.58
CA ASP A 34 17.05 5.08 -2.27
C ASP A 34 17.36 4.87 -0.78
N ARG A 35 16.34 4.70 0.06
CA ARG A 35 16.42 4.53 1.52
C ARG A 35 17.20 5.62 2.24
N LYS A 36 17.17 6.86 1.73
CA LYS A 36 17.74 8.04 2.40
C LYS A 36 16.71 8.84 3.20
N MET A 37 15.43 8.69 2.87
CA MET A 37 14.34 9.39 3.54
C MET A 37 13.28 8.43 4.07
N ILE A 38 12.58 8.89 5.10
CA ILE A 38 11.35 8.29 5.60
C ILE A 38 10.21 9.26 5.35
N VAL A 39 9.10 8.77 4.81
CA VAL A 39 7.83 9.48 4.81
C VAL A 39 6.89 8.84 5.81
N ALA A 40 6.32 9.63 6.71
CA ALA A 40 5.28 9.20 7.63
C ALA A 40 4.05 10.07 7.42
N PHE A 41 2.88 9.46 7.30
CA PHE A 41 1.66 10.18 6.97
C PHE A 41 0.43 9.61 7.67
N ASN A 42 -0.56 10.48 7.82
CA ASN A 42 -1.93 10.13 8.19
C ASN A 42 -2.89 10.72 7.15
N ASN A 43 -4.19 10.74 7.48
CA ASN A 43 -5.23 11.20 6.58
C ASN A 43 -5.10 12.67 6.12
N LYS A 44 -4.29 13.49 6.78
CA LYS A 44 -4.20 14.94 6.55
C LYS A 44 -2.77 15.47 6.46
N ILE A 45 -1.81 14.75 7.00
CA ILE A 45 -0.43 15.23 7.14
C ILE A 45 0.51 14.21 6.51
N THR A 46 1.50 14.72 5.80
CA THR A 46 2.68 13.96 5.36
C THR A 46 3.93 14.63 5.89
N THR A 47 4.80 13.86 6.50
CA THR A 47 6.07 14.30 7.07
C THR A 47 7.21 13.55 6.41
N ILE A 48 8.32 14.25 6.14
CA ILE A 48 9.47 13.69 5.44
C ILE A 48 10.71 13.97 6.26
N TRP A 49 11.48 12.92 6.49
CA TRP A 49 12.63 12.92 7.38
C TRP A 49 13.85 12.41 6.64
N ASP A 50 14.97 13.08 6.82
CA ASP A 50 16.26 12.59 6.37
C ASP A 50 16.78 11.57 7.39
N ILE A 51 17.08 10.36 6.94
CA ILE A 51 17.48 9.26 7.84
C ILE A 51 18.84 9.56 8.49
N GLN A 52 19.79 10.02 7.67
CA GLN A 52 21.17 10.23 8.10
C GLN A 52 21.25 11.30 9.21
N SER A 53 20.70 12.47 8.96
CA SER A 53 20.68 13.58 9.91
C SER A 53 19.62 13.40 11.00
N GLY A 54 18.50 12.73 10.72
CA GLY A 54 17.38 12.61 11.67
C GLY A 54 16.43 13.79 11.63
N LYS A 55 16.64 14.76 10.73
CA LYS A 55 15.89 16.02 10.72
C LYS A 55 14.64 15.90 9.87
N LEU A 56 13.59 16.60 10.30
CA LEU A 56 12.42 16.86 9.47
C LEU A 56 12.87 17.72 8.28
N ILE A 57 12.68 17.20 7.07
CA ILE A 57 12.87 17.93 5.82
C ILE A 57 11.63 18.78 5.55
N LYS A 58 10.44 18.18 5.66
CA LYS A 58 9.19 18.84 5.28
C LYS A 58 7.98 18.23 5.97
N ALA A 59 7.04 19.09 6.37
CA ALA A 59 5.67 18.71 6.71
C ALA A 59 4.71 19.33 5.69
N LEU A 60 3.77 18.53 5.21
CA LEU A 60 2.77 18.90 4.21
C LEU A 60 1.38 18.62 4.77
N PHE A 61 0.49 19.60 4.64
CA PHE A 61 -0.87 19.56 5.16
C PHE A 61 -1.86 19.58 4.00
N TYR A 62 -2.86 18.70 4.06
CA TYR A 62 -3.82 18.48 2.99
C TYR A 62 -5.25 18.66 3.49
N ASN A 63 -6.06 19.37 2.73
CA ASN A 63 -7.49 19.54 3.03
C ASN A 63 -8.28 18.25 2.72
N ASP A 64 -7.79 17.44 1.80
CA ASP A 64 -8.40 16.18 1.37
C ASP A 64 -7.83 14.97 2.10
N TYR A 65 -8.49 13.81 1.98
CA TYR A 65 -7.99 12.59 2.61
C TYR A 65 -6.83 12.02 1.81
N ILE A 66 -5.69 11.84 2.47
CA ILE A 66 -4.53 11.16 1.90
C ILE A 66 -4.81 9.66 1.90
N MET A 67 -4.66 9.03 0.73
CA MET A 67 -4.86 7.59 0.55
C MET A 67 -3.53 6.85 0.47
N ASP A 68 -2.53 7.45 -0.18
CA ASP A 68 -1.19 6.89 -0.31
C ASP A 68 -0.16 8.00 -0.61
N VAL A 69 1.09 7.80 -0.23
CA VAL A 69 2.19 8.75 -0.45
C VAL A 69 3.44 8.00 -0.85
N LYS A 70 4.14 8.47 -1.89
CA LYS A 70 5.42 7.91 -2.29
C LYS A 70 6.47 8.96 -2.63
N ILE A 71 7.72 8.68 -2.27
CA ILE A 71 8.89 9.51 -2.65
C ILE A 71 9.63 8.84 -3.81
N LEU A 72 9.78 9.59 -4.91
CA LEU A 72 10.63 9.20 -6.03
C LEU A 72 12.09 9.61 -5.78
N SER A 73 13.02 8.64 -5.83
CA SER A 73 14.44 8.86 -5.52
C SER A 73 15.12 9.90 -6.40
N ASN A 74 14.70 10.01 -7.67
CA ASN A 74 15.53 10.71 -8.65
C ASN A 74 15.43 12.24 -8.56
N ASP A 75 14.35 12.78 -7.99
CA ASP A 75 14.11 14.24 -7.97
C ASP A 75 13.58 14.77 -6.61
N GLN A 76 13.52 13.96 -5.54
CA GLN A 76 12.81 14.30 -4.29
C GLN A 76 11.33 14.71 -4.51
N LYS A 77 10.74 14.33 -5.64
CA LYS A 77 9.33 14.56 -5.94
C LYS A 77 8.49 13.60 -5.10
N ILE A 78 7.50 14.17 -4.43
CA ILE A 78 6.55 13.42 -3.60
C ILE A 78 5.28 13.30 -4.40
N LEU A 79 4.86 12.07 -4.63
CA LEU A 79 3.56 11.76 -5.20
C LEU A 79 2.60 11.50 -4.05
N VAL A 80 1.55 12.32 -3.95
CA VAL A 80 0.49 12.15 -2.96
C VAL A 80 -0.80 11.82 -3.68
N ALA A 81 -1.34 10.64 -3.40
CA ALA A 81 -2.68 10.27 -3.83
C ALA A 81 -3.68 10.79 -2.79
N THR A 82 -4.48 11.78 -3.15
CA THR A 82 -5.59 12.27 -2.32
C THR A 82 -6.94 11.83 -2.87
N SER A 83 -7.97 11.91 -2.03
CA SER A 83 -9.35 11.59 -2.39
C SER A 83 -9.94 12.45 -3.52
N THR A 84 -9.32 13.58 -3.89
CA THR A 84 -9.88 14.58 -4.83
C THR A 84 -8.94 15.01 -5.96
N ALA A 85 -7.61 14.92 -5.78
CA ALA A 85 -6.65 15.64 -6.64
C ALA A 85 -6.37 14.98 -8.01
N LEU A 86 -6.90 13.80 -8.31
CA LEU A 86 -6.91 13.29 -9.68
C LEU A 86 -8.14 13.85 -10.41
N LYS A 87 -7.98 15.13 -10.81
CA LYS A 87 -8.87 15.98 -11.63
C LYS A 87 -10.03 15.23 -12.30
N THR A 88 -11.20 15.37 -11.68
CA THR A 88 -12.53 15.03 -12.21
C THR A 88 -12.76 13.55 -12.53
N ILE A 89 -13.40 12.84 -11.60
CA ILE A 89 -14.67 12.11 -11.83
C ILE A 89 -15.34 11.98 -10.46
N LYS A 90 -16.60 12.40 -10.35
CA LYS A 90 -17.49 11.99 -9.25
C LYS A 90 -17.71 10.48 -9.40
N SER A 91 -16.86 9.64 -8.81
CA SER A 91 -17.16 8.23 -8.63
C SER A 91 -17.29 7.95 -7.14
N GLN A 92 -18.43 7.36 -6.79
CA GLN A 92 -18.69 6.89 -5.45
C GLN A 92 -17.65 5.81 -5.12
N GLN A 93 -16.93 6.02 -4.01
CA GLN A 93 -16.03 5.06 -3.34
C GLN A 93 -14.83 4.55 -4.17
N CYS A 94 -13.65 5.13 -3.91
CA CYS A 94 -12.35 4.52 -4.25
C CYS A 94 -12.08 3.33 -3.31
N GLY A 95 -11.97 2.11 -3.86
CA GLY A 95 -11.82 0.87 -3.07
C GLY A 95 -10.39 0.58 -2.60
N ALA A 96 -9.35 1.00 -3.34
CA ALA A 96 -7.94 0.95 -2.95
C ALA A 96 -7.07 1.65 -4.00
N VAL A 97 -5.98 2.30 -3.60
CA VAL A 97 -4.96 2.91 -4.48
C VAL A 97 -3.59 2.54 -3.94
N GLN A 98 -2.63 2.23 -4.82
CA GLN A 98 -1.25 2.05 -4.43
C GLN A 98 -0.26 2.45 -5.53
N PHE A 99 0.87 3.01 -5.14
CA PHE A 99 2.01 3.18 -6.03
C PHE A 99 2.82 1.89 -6.25
N SER A 100 3.38 1.83 -7.46
CA SER A 100 4.73 1.35 -7.79
C SER A 100 5.65 1.00 -6.64
N THR A 101 6.38 -0.12 -6.58
CA THR A 101 7.59 -0.10 -5.70
C THR A 101 8.62 0.91 -6.19
N ASN A 102 8.77 1.07 -7.51
CA ASN A 102 9.58 2.13 -8.15
C ASN A 102 8.89 3.50 -8.19
N GLY A 103 7.58 3.54 -7.92
CA GLY A 103 6.73 4.75 -7.90
C GLY A 103 6.38 5.33 -9.26
N LEU A 104 6.71 4.65 -10.35
CA LEU A 104 6.48 5.12 -11.71
C LEU A 104 5.06 4.82 -12.21
N ASN A 105 4.35 3.89 -11.57
CA ASN A 105 2.97 3.55 -11.90
C ASN A 105 2.07 3.62 -10.66
N ILE A 106 0.78 3.85 -10.88
CA ILE A 106 -0.26 3.72 -9.87
C ILE A 106 -1.20 2.61 -10.30
N VAL A 107 -1.57 1.75 -9.36
CA VAL A 107 -2.70 0.85 -9.54
C VAL A 107 -3.83 1.28 -8.61
N ARG A 108 -5.05 1.24 -9.11
CA ARG A 108 -6.24 1.51 -8.31
C ARG A 108 -7.39 0.62 -8.70
N TYR A 109 -8.26 0.37 -7.75
CA TYR A 109 -9.53 -0.32 -7.98
C TYR A 109 -10.69 0.66 -7.79
N LEU A 110 -11.47 0.86 -8.85
CA LEU A 110 -12.63 1.75 -8.88
C LEU A 110 -13.74 1.13 -9.72
N ASP A 111 -14.97 1.12 -9.23
CA ASP A 111 -16.16 0.68 -9.99
C ASP A 111 -15.97 -0.70 -10.66
N ASN A 112 -15.44 -1.66 -9.91
CA ASN A 112 -15.10 -3.00 -10.41
C ASN A 112 -14.11 -3.01 -11.58
N THR A 113 -13.25 -2.00 -11.62
CA THR A 113 -12.22 -1.84 -12.65
C THR A 113 -10.88 -1.64 -11.97
N ILE A 114 -9.92 -2.46 -12.34
CA ILE A 114 -8.51 -2.25 -12.06
C ILE A 114 -8.00 -1.26 -13.10
N GLU A 115 -7.45 -0.15 -12.65
CA GLU A 115 -6.80 0.83 -13.51
C GLU A 115 -5.32 0.92 -13.15
N LEU A 116 -4.47 0.74 -14.15
CA LEU A 116 -3.04 1.01 -14.10
C LEU A 116 -2.77 2.33 -14.81
N LEU A 117 -2.03 3.23 -14.16
CA LEU A 117 -1.58 4.50 -14.70
C LEU A 117 -0.06 4.52 -14.71
N ASP A 118 0.54 4.62 -15.90
CA ASP A 118 1.97 4.92 -16.06
C ASP A 118 2.16 6.44 -15.97
N LEU A 119 2.95 6.90 -15.01
CA LEU A 119 3.16 8.32 -14.74
C LEU A 119 4.20 8.96 -15.68
N ILE A 120 5.06 8.15 -16.31
CA ILE A 120 6.07 8.63 -17.27
C ILE A 120 5.40 8.84 -18.62
N SER A 121 4.78 7.79 -19.18
CA SER A 121 4.15 7.86 -20.50
C SER A 121 2.74 8.44 -20.45
N GLN A 122 2.19 8.68 -19.26
CA GLN A 122 0.80 9.14 -19.06
C GLN A 122 -0.22 8.20 -19.70
N THR A 123 0.12 6.93 -19.83
CA THR A 123 -0.75 5.90 -20.42
C THR A 123 -1.58 5.26 -19.32
N LYS A 124 -2.75 4.79 -19.72
CA LYS A 124 -3.70 4.16 -18.80
C LYS A 124 -4.20 2.86 -19.38
N VAL A 125 -4.10 1.80 -18.58
CA VAL A 125 -4.72 0.51 -18.87
C VAL A 125 -5.89 0.31 -17.92
N LYS A 126 -7.04 -0.08 -18.45
CA LYS A 126 -8.21 -0.44 -17.64
C LYS A 126 -8.55 -1.89 -17.87
N LYS A 127 -8.85 -2.60 -16.79
CA LYS A 127 -9.40 -3.95 -16.84
C LYS A 127 -10.61 -4.04 -15.94
N LYS A 128 -11.75 -4.42 -16.52
CA LYS A 128 -12.94 -4.75 -15.75
C LYS A 128 -12.69 -6.08 -15.05
N ASP A 129 -12.72 -6.08 -13.72
CA ASP A 129 -12.83 -7.30 -12.95
C ASP A 129 -14.32 -7.45 -12.62
N ASN A 130 -14.92 -8.58 -12.95
CA ASN A 130 -16.31 -8.84 -12.57
C ASN A 130 -16.42 -9.20 -11.08
N SER A 131 -15.31 -9.18 -10.33
CA SER A 131 -15.30 -9.31 -8.88
C SER A 131 -16.00 -8.14 -8.19
N PHE A 132 -16.63 -8.43 -7.05
CA PHE A 132 -17.22 -7.43 -6.17
C PHE A 132 -16.14 -6.55 -5.52
N GLU A 133 -16.56 -5.39 -5.02
CA GLU A 133 -15.75 -4.35 -4.38
C GLU A 133 -14.48 -4.86 -3.66
N SER A 134 -13.32 -4.36 -4.09
CA SER A 134 -12.04 -4.59 -3.42
C SER A 134 -11.95 -3.79 -2.13
N THR A 135 -11.44 -4.40 -1.07
CA THR A 135 -11.21 -3.75 0.23
C THR A 135 -9.73 -3.40 0.45
N LYS A 136 -8.79 -4.07 -0.23
CA LYS A 136 -7.36 -3.78 -0.16
C LYS A 136 -6.63 -4.24 -1.42
N LEU A 137 -5.60 -3.51 -1.82
CA LEU A 137 -4.77 -3.79 -2.99
C LEU A 137 -3.29 -3.59 -2.64
N LYS A 138 -2.43 -4.52 -3.05
CA LYS A 138 -0.96 -4.37 -3.02
C LYS A 138 -0.27 -4.84 -4.32
N TYR A 139 0.79 -4.19 -4.78
CA TYR A 139 1.74 -4.75 -5.75
C TYR A 139 2.44 -5.97 -5.15
N PHE A 140 2.70 -6.97 -5.99
CA PHE A 140 3.35 -8.21 -5.62
C PHE A 140 4.71 -8.32 -6.31
N LEU A 141 5.79 -7.97 -5.58
CA LEU A 141 7.23 -8.05 -5.90
C LEU A 141 7.72 -7.61 -7.29
N SER A 142 7.18 -8.17 -8.36
CA SER A 142 7.35 -7.69 -9.72
C SER A 142 6.23 -6.70 -10.03
N GLU A 143 6.56 -5.54 -10.60
CA GLU A 143 5.61 -4.47 -11.00
C GLU A 143 4.55 -4.92 -12.04
N GLN A 144 4.47 -6.22 -12.30
CA GLN A 144 3.61 -6.88 -13.27
C GLN A 144 2.43 -7.57 -12.59
N THR A 145 2.45 -7.72 -11.27
CA THR A 145 1.44 -8.46 -10.53
C THR A 145 0.90 -7.68 -9.34
N ILE A 146 -0.39 -7.83 -9.07
CA ILE A 146 -1.05 -7.25 -7.90
C ILE A 146 -1.80 -8.32 -7.11
N LEU A 147 -1.81 -8.15 -5.80
CA LEU A 147 -2.73 -8.80 -4.90
C LEU A 147 -3.88 -7.86 -4.57
N MET A 148 -5.08 -8.44 -4.49
CA MET A 148 -6.26 -7.76 -3.98
C MET A 148 -7.07 -8.69 -3.11
N CYS A 149 -7.81 -8.13 -2.15
CA CYS A 149 -8.88 -8.86 -1.49
C CYS A 149 -10.23 -8.17 -1.77
N CYS A 150 -11.23 -8.99 -2.07
CA CYS A 150 -12.58 -8.55 -2.42
C CYS A 150 -13.57 -8.89 -1.30
N LYS A 151 -14.78 -8.34 -1.39
CA LYS A 151 -15.90 -8.65 -0.47
C LYS A 151 -16.30 -10.13 -0.42
N ASP A 152 -15.88 -10.95 -1.38
CA ASP A 152 -16.18 -12.38 -1.42
C ASP A 152 -15.17 -13.24 -0.64
N ASN A 153 -14.35 -12.63 0.20
CA ASN A 153 -13.40 -13.30 1.11
C ASN A 153 -12.29 -14.08 0.38
N ILE A 154 -12.03 -13.73 -0.88
CA ILE A 154 -10.97 -14.32 -1.70
C ILE A 154 -9.86 -13.28 -1.92
N ILE A 155 -8.62 -13.71 -1.73
CA ILE A 155 -7.44 -12.96 -2.18
C ILE A 155 -7.14 -13.39 -3.62
N ARG A 156 -6.88 -12.43 -4.50
CA ARG A 156 -6.58 -12.69 -5.92
C ARG A 156 -5.20 -12.15 -6.24
N LEU A 157 -4.38 -12.99 -6.87
CA LEU A 157 -3.17 -12.59 -7.57
C LEU A 157 -3.52 -12.38 -9.05
N TRP A 158 -3.23 -11.18 -9.55
CA TRP A 158 -3.54 -10.74 -10.90
C TRP A 158 -2.27 -10.37 -11.64
N ASP A 159 -2.14 -10.87 -12.87
CA ASP A 159 -1.15 -10.38 -13.82
C ASP A 159 -1.72 -9.15 -14.54
N ILE A 160 -1.03 -8.03 -14.41
CA ILE A 160 -1.42 -6.75 -15.00
C ILE A 160 -1.21 -6.76 -16.52
N LYS A 161 -0.12 -7.35 -17.01
CA LYS A 161 0.21 -7.39 -18.44
C LYS A 161 -0.72 -8.30 -19.21
N LEU A 162 -0.98 -9.48 -18.67
CA LEU A 162 -1.89 -10.46 -19.25
C LEU A 162 -3.36 -10.09 -18.99
N GLY A 163 -3.59 -9.22 -18.00
CA GLY A 163 -4.91 -8.77 -17.62
C GLY A 163 -5.81 -9.94 -17.23
N MET A 164 -5.27 -10.88 -16.46
CA MET A 164 -6.01 -12.05 -15.96
C MET A 164 -5.60 -12.42 -14.53
N LYS A 165 -6.53 -13.07 -13.81
CA LYS A 165 -6.27 -13.70 -12.51
C LYS A 165 -5.31 -14.88 -12.70
N ILE A 166 -4.18 -14.85 -12.01
CA ILE A 166 -3.22 -15.96 -11.95
C ILE A 166 -3.68 -16.99 -10.92
N GLN A 167 -4.02 -16.53 -9.72
CA GLN A 167 -4.32 -17.41 -8.59
C GLN A 167 -5.39 -16.80 -7.67
N GLY A 168 -6.20 -17.66 -7.06
CA GLY A 168 -7.12 -17.30 -5.99
C GLY A 168 -6.79 -18.06 -4.71
N PHE A 169 -6.87 -17.37 -3.58
CA PHE A 169 -6.67 -17.94 -2.26
C PHE A 169 -8.01 -17.93 -1.53
N GLU A 170 -8.67 -19.07 -1.55
CA GLU A 170 -10.02 -19.29 -1.01
C GLU A 170 -9.91 -20.04 0.33
N GLY A 171 -10.69 -19.63 1.32
CA GLY A 171 -10.74 -20.31 2.62
C GLY A 171 -11.13 -19.44 3.81
N HIS A 172 -11.11 -18.11 3.66
CA HIS A 172 -11.70 -17.22 4.67
C HIS A 172 -13.23 -17.32 4.61
N SER A 173 -13.86 -17.52 5.77
CA SER A 173 -15.32 -17.59 5.88
C SER A 173 -15.97 -16.23 6.11
N GLU A 174 -15.17 -15.24 6.52
CA GLU A 174 -15.60 -13.85 6.72
C GLU A 174 -14.67 -12.85 6.04
N ARG A 175 -14.96 -11.56 6.21
CA ARG A 175 -14.29 -10.45 5.50
C ARG A 175 -12.81 -10.38 5.82
N ILE A 176 -11.99 -10.48 4.79
CA ILE A 176 -10.55 -10.20 4.86
C ILE A 176 -10.31 -8.73 5.23
N LYS A 177 -9.58 -8.52 6.32
CA LYS A 177 -9.17 -7.19 6.82
C LYS A 177 -7.83 -6.75 6.23
N GLY A 178 -6.97 -7.70 5.90
CA GLY A 178 -5.72 -7.40 5.25
C GLY A 178 -4.92 -8.64 4.91
N PHE A 179 -3.84 -8.39 4.19
CA PHE A 179 -2.85 -9.38 3.83
C PHE A 179 -1.48 -8.72 3.68
N ASP A 180 -0.45 -9.55 3.72
CA ASP A 180 0.92 -9.17 3.44
C ASP A 180 1.68 -10.30 2.74
N ILE A 181 2.86 -9.98 2.20
CA ILE A 181 3.65 -10.89 1.38
C ILE A 181 5.02 -11.07 2.03
N SER A 182 5.55 -12.29 2.01
CA SER A 182 6.92 -12.57 2.41
C SER A 182 7.92 -11.85 1.49
N SER A 183 9.11 -11.52 2.01
CA SER A 183 10.14 -10.82 1.24
C SER A 183 10.64 -11.59 0.01
N ASP A 184 10.53 -12.92 0.03
CA ASP A 184 10.85 -13.81 -1.09
C ASP A 184 9.67 -14.03 -2.05
N GLY A 185 8.47 -13.54 -1.70
CA GLY A 185 7.27 -13.61 -2.53
C GLY A 185 6.50 -14.91 -2.46
N ASN A 186 7.08 -15.94 -1.87
CA ASN A 186 6.52 -17.27 -1.99
C ASN A 186 5.31 -17.49 -1.09
N ILE A 187 5.11 -16.63 -0.09
CA ILE A 187 4.07 -16.76 0.92
C ILE A 187 3.27 -15.47 1.04
N ILE A 188 1.96 -15.61 1.09
CA ILE A 188 1.03 -14.55 1.49
C ILE A 188 0.50 -14.90 2.88
N VAL A 189 0.46 -13.93 3.78
CA VAL A 189 -0.27 -14.03 5.04
C VAL A 189 -1.52 -13.17 4.95
N SER A 190 -2.65 -13.63 5.48
CA SER A 190 -3.88 -12.84 5.54
C SER A 190 -4.55 -12.92 6.89
N PHE A 191 -5.43 -11.96 7.19
CA PHE A 191 -6.22 -11.95 8.42
C PHE A 191 -7.64 -11.42 8.14
N SER A 192 -8.62 -11.97 8.85
CA SER A 192 -10.05 -11.82 8.58
C SER A 192 -10.87 -11.69 9.86
N ASP A 193 -12.13 -11.26 9.74
CA ASP A 193 -13.12 -11.28 10.83
C ASP A 193 -13.41 -12.70 11.35
N ASP A 194 -13.12 -13.75 10.57
CA ASP A 194 -13.26 -15.16 10.96
C ASP A 194 -12.24 -15.62 12.03
N LYS A 195 -11.39 -14.69 12.49
CA LYS A 195 -10.38 -14.88 13.53
C LYS A 195 -9.27 -15.85 13.14
N THR A 196 -9.06 -16.08 11.85
CA THR A 196 -7.96 -16.91 11.32
C THR A 196 -6.89 -16.09 10.63
N ILE A 197 -5.66 -16.63 10.60
CA ILE A 197 -4.49 -16.02 9.94
C ILE A 197 -3.77 -17.07 9.08
N PRO A 198 -4.33 -17.46 7.91
CA PRO A 198 -3.73 -18.48 7.07
C PRO A 198 -2.49 -17.95 6.32
N LEU A 199 -1.61 -18.89 5.98
CA LEU A 199 -0.48 -18.69 5.08
C LEU A 199 -0.77 -19.41 3.76
N TRP A 200 -0.53 -18.71 2.66
CA TRP A 200 -0.80 -19.20 1.32
C TRP A 200 0.48 -19.27 0.52
N LYS A 201 0.71 -20.39 -0.15
CA LYS A 201 1.83 -20.51 -1.09
C LYS A 201 1.46 -19.92 -2.44
N VAL A 202 2.29 -19.02 -2.95
CA VAL A 202 2.22 -18.53 -4.33
C VAL A 202 2.88 -19.55 -5.23
N ILE A 203 2.20 -19.94 -6.31
CA ILE A 203 2.63 -21.01 -7.25
C ILE A 203 2.98 -20.39 -8.60
#